data_AF-A0AAN8G9P1-F1
#
_entry.id   AF-A0AAN8G9P1-F1
#
_cell.length_a   1.000
_cell.length_b   1.000
_cell.length_c   1.000
_cell.angle_alpha   90.00
_cell.angle_beta   90.00
_cell.angle_gamma   90.00
#
_symmetry.space_group_name_H-M   'P 1'
#
loop_
_entity.id
_entity.type
_entity.pdbx_description
1 polymer ?
#
loop_
_entity_poly.entity_id
_entity_poly.type
_entity_poly.pdbx_seq_one_letter_code
_entity_poly.pdbx_strand_id
1 'polypeptide(L)'
;MSKPLQHVQCYDAYAPLESIQRCIREGHHVMILMRGVPGSGKSYLANSLATNHGGVVYSTDDFFIRDGQYQFQPEKLEEYHRNNLL
;
A
#
# COMPACT_ATOMS: atom_id res chain seq x y z
N MET A 1 -19.71 -1.24 26.15
CA MET A 1 -18.88 -1.03 24.95
C MET A 1 -18.82 -2.35 24.21
N SER A 2 -19.47 -2.47 23.05
CA SER A 2 -19.40 -3.69 22.23
C SER A 2 -17.96 -3.89 21.78
N LYS A 3 -17.41 -5.10 22.00
CA LYS A 3 -16.11 -5.47 21.44
C LYS A 3 -16.13 -5.17 19.92
N PRO A 4 -15.09 -4.52 19.36
CA PRO A 4 -14.98 -4.44 17.91
C PRO A 4 -15.06 -5.87 17.38
N LEU A 5 -15.89 -6.08 16.35
CA LEU A 5 -16.03 -7.36 15.67
C LEU A 5 -14.62 -7.83 15.31
N GLN A 6 -14.17 -8.91 15.96
CA GLN A 6 -12.85 -9.46 15.74
C GLN A 6 -12.83 -9.94 14.29
N HIS A 7 -12.21 -9.17 13.41
CA HIS A 7 -12.08 -9.52 12.01
C HIS A 7 -11.26 -10.80 11.93
N VAL A 8 -11.89 -11.90 11.54
CA VAL A 8 -11.17 -13.12 11.15
C VAL A 8 -10.31 -12.71 9.97
N GLN A 9 -9.00 -12.88 10.08
CA GLN A 9 -8.05 -12.55 9.02
C GLN A 9 -8.57 -13.07 7.68
N CYS A 10 -9.10 -12.18 6.84
CA CYS A 10 -9.57 -12.52 5.52
C CYS A 10 -8.49 -12.12 4.52
N TYR A 11 -8.05 -13.10 3.73
CA TYR A 11 -7.16 -12.89 2.61
C TYR A 11 -7.97 -13.13 1.34
N ASP A 12 -8.02 -12.13 0.48
CA ASP A 12 -8.60 -12.24 -0.85
C ASP A 12 -7.66 -11.58 -1.85
N ALA A 13 -7.12 -12.37 -2.77
CA ALA A 13 -6.18 -11.92 -3.79
C ALA A 13 -6.81 -10.99 -4.83
N TYR A 14 -8.15 -10.99 -4.92
CA TYR A 14 -8.93 -10.21 -5.87
C TYR A 14 -9.99 -9.37 -5.15
N ALA A 15 -9.72 -8.98 -3.91
CA ALA A 15 -10.62 -8.15 -3.11
C ALA A 15 -11.07 -6.92 -3.90
N PRO A 16 -12.39 -6.75 -4.15
CA PRO A 16 -12.92 -5.55 -4.77
C PRO A 16 -12.56 -4.32 -3.92
N LEU A 17 -12.35 -3.18 -4.57
CA LEU A 17 -11.97 -1.94 -3.89
C LEU A 17 -13.00 -1.54 -2.84
N GLU A 18 -14.28 -1.78 -3.12
CA GLU A 18 -15.40 -1.49 -2.24
C GLU A 18 -15.31 -2.30 -0.93
N SER A 19 -14.85 -3.55 -1.01
CA SER A 19 -14.64 -4.42 0.16
C SER A 19 -13.49 -3.90 1.02
N ILE A 20 -12.38 -3.51 0.41
CA ILE A 20 -11.23 -2.90 1.10
C ILE A 20 -11.66 -1.62 1.82
N GLN A 21 -12.35 -0.71 1.10
CA GLN A 21 -12.84 0.54 1.67
C GLN A 21 -13.83 0.32 2.81
N ARG A 22 -14.73 -0.67 2.69
CA ARG A 22 -15.63 -1.06 3.77
C ARG A 22 -14.84 -1.50 5.00
N CYS A 23 -13.83 -2.35 4.82
CA CYS A 23 -13.03 -2.83 5.95
C CYS A 23 -12.35 -1.68 6.69
N ILE A 24 -11.79 -0.72 5.96
CA ILE A 24 -11.16 0.46 6.56
C ILE A 24 -12.20 1.32 7.31
N ARG A 25 -13.36 1.59 6.71
CA ARG A 25 -14.45 2.37 7.35
C ARG A 25 -14.99 1.72 8.62
N GLU A 26 -15.01 0.39 8.67
CA GLU A 26 -15.43 -0.38 9.85
C GLU A 26 -14.37 -0.44 10.96
N GLY A 27 -13.20 0.17 10.75
CA GLY A 27 -12.12 0.25 11.73
C GLY A 27 -11.21 -0.97 11.76
N HIS A 28 -11.23 -1.82 10.73
CA HIS A 28 -10.33 -2.97 10.63
C HIS A 28 -8.93 -2.53 10.21
N HIS A 29 -7.91 -3.19 10.75
CA HIS A 29 -6.54 -3.06 10.25
C HIS A 29 -6.42 -3.84 8.93
N VAL A 30 -6.06 -3.13 7.85
CA VAL A 30 -5.98 -3.69 6.50
C VAL A 30 -4.55 -3.52 5.97
N MET A 31 -3.95 -4.60 5.47
CA MET A 31 -2.72 -4.58 4.70
C MET A 31 -3.05 -4.86 3.24
N ILE A 32 -2.58 -4.00 2.33
CA ILE A 32 -2.84 -4.11 0.90
C ILE A 32 -1.51 -4.33 0.19
N LEU A 33 -1.38 -5.47 -0.50
CA LEU A 33 -0.24 -5.77 -1.36
C LEU A 33 -0.67 -5.60 -2.82
N MET A 34 -0.24 -4.49 -3.44
CA MET A 34 -0.59 -4.20 -4.84
C MET A 34 0.40 -4.86 -5.80
N ARG A 35 -0.12 -5.61 -6.78
CA ARG A 35 0.68 -6.20 -7.87
C ARG A 35 0.26 -5.61 -9.21
N GLY A 36 1.22 -5.40 -10.11
CA GLY A 36 0.95 -4.86 -11.44
C GLY A 36 2.21 -4.36 -12.12
N VAL A 37 2.17 -4.24 -13.45
CA VAL A 37 3.29 -3.75 -14.26
C VAL A 37 3.66 -2.29 -13.92
N PRO A 38 4.88 -1.83 -14.24
CA PRO A 38 5.22 -0.40 -14.14
C PRO A 38 4.20 0.47 -14.91
N GLY A 39 3.82 1.61 -14.36
CA GLY A 39 2.83 2.51 -14.97
C GLY A 39 1.36 2.08 -14.81
N SER A 40 1.05 0.94 -14.18
CA SER A 40 -0.33 0.47 -14.00
C SER A 40 -1.17 1.25 -12.96
N GLY A 41 -0.65 2.34 -12.40
CA GLY A 41 -1.37 3.17 -11.43
C GLY A 41 -1.37 2.68 -9.97
N LYS A 42 -0.48 1.77 -9.57
CA LYS A 42 -0.40 1.28 -8.18
C LYS A 42 -0.23 2.42 -7.16
N SER A 43 0.78 3.26 -7.35
CA SER A 43 1.06 4.39 -6.44
C SER A 43 -0.09 5.40 -6.43
N TYR A 44 -0.75 5.60 -7.57
CA TYR A 44 -1.94 6.45 -7.65
C TYR A 44 -3.08 5.91 -6.78
N LEU A 45 -3.40 4.61 -6.89
CA LEU A 45 -4.44 3.99 -6.07
C LEU A 45 -4.08 3.96 -4.58
N ALA A 46 -2.83 3.63 -4.24
CA ALA A 46 -2.35 3.61 -2.86
C ALA A 46 -2.48 5.00 -2.20
N ASN A 47 -2.06 6.06 -2.89
CA ASN A 47 -2.17 7.43 -2.40
C ASN A 47 -3.63 7.90 -2.27
N SER A 48 -4.50 7.51 -3.21
CA SER A 48 -5.95 7.78 -3.10
C SER A 48 -6.54 7.14 -1.85
N LEU A 49 -6.22 5.87 -1.58
CA LEU A 49 -6.70 5.17 -0.37
C LEU A 49 -6.18 5.83 0.91
N ALA A 50 -4.89 6.14 0.98
CA ALA A 50 -4.29 6.78 2.14
C ALA A 50 -4.85 8.20 2.38
N THR A 51 -5.09 8.98 1.32
CA THR A 51 -5.66 10.34 1.42
C THR A 51 -7.11 10.30 1.89
N ASN A 52 -7.91 9.37 1.37
CA ASN A 52 -9.36 9.31 1.64
C ASN A 52 -9.70 8.62 2.96
N HIS A 53 -8.85 7.72 3.44
CA HIS A 53 -9.15 6.87 4.60
C HIS A 53 -8.06 6.85 5.68
N GLY A 54 -6.95 7.58 5.48
CA GLY A 54 -5.76 7.48 6.32
C GLY A 54 -4.92 6.24 6.00
N GLY A 55 -3.70 6.20 6.53
CA GLY A 55 -2.76 5.09 6.37
C GLY A 55 -1.38 5.55 5.94
N VAL A 56 -0.48 4.58 5.76
CA VAL A 56 0.90 4.80 5.31
C VAL A 56 1.12 3.99 4.03
N VAL A 57 1.72 4.63 3.03
CA VAL A 57 2.12 3.98 1.78
C VAL A 57 3.60 3.62 1.89
N TYR A 58 3.91 2.36 1.63
CA TYR A 58 5.27 1.83 1.61
C TYR A 58 5.64 1.45 0.18
N SER A 59 6.62 2.14 -0.39
CA SER A 59 7.03 2.00 -1.78
C SER A 59 8.55 2.10 -1.88
N THR A 60 9.20 1.01 -2.31
CA THR A 60 10.65 1.04 -2.57
C THR A 60 10.99 2.00 -3.72
N ASP A 61 10.05 2.21 -4.65
CA ASP A 61 10.21 3.11 -5.79
C ASP A 61 10.46 4.57 -5.36
N ASP A 62 10.00 4.94 -4.15
CA ASP A 62 10.15 6.30 -3.62
C ASP A 62 11.63 6.64 -3.35
N PHE A 63 12.45 5.64 -2.99
CA PHE A 63 13.90 5.83 -2.81
C PHE A 63 14.64 6.11 -4.13
N PHE A 64 14.02 5.81 -5.27
CA PHE A 64 14.55 6.12 -6.60
C PHE A 64 14.11 7.49 -7.13
N ILE A 65 13.26 8.24 -6.41
CA ILE A 65 12.90 9.60 -6.77
C ILE A 65 14.01 10.56 -6.32
N ARG A 66 14.61 11.29 -7.26
CA ARG A 66 15.56 12.39 -7.00
C ARG A 66 15.13 13.62 -7.76
N ASP A 67 15.03 14.75 -7.06
CA ASP A 67 14.58 16.04 -7.61
C ASP A 67 13.23 15.93 -8.36
N GLY A 68 12.32 15.11 -7.84
CA GLY A 68 11.00 14.86 -8.42
C GLY A 68 10.99 13.96 -9.66
N GLN A 69 12.14 13.42 -10.07
CA GLN A 69 12.27 12.52 -11.21
C GLN A 69 12.67 11.11 -10.77
N TYR A 70 12.11 10.11 -11.45
CA TYR A 70 12.49 8.72 -11.23
C TYR A 70 13.85 8.41 -11.84
N GLN A 71 14.81 8.02 -10.99
CA GLN A 71 16.19 7.70 -11.36
C GLN A 71 16.54 6.30 -10.84
N PHE A 72 16.35 5.28 -11.68
CA PHE A 72 16.67 3.90 -11.32
C PHE A 72 18.18 3.69 -11.21
N GLN A 73 18.63 3.16 -10.07
CA GLN A 73 20.02 2.82 -9.76
C GLN A 73 20.11 1.35 -9.34
N PRO A 74 20.44 0.42 -10.26
CA PRO A 74 20.44 -1.02 -9.98
C PRO A 74 21.23 -1.40 -8.71
N GLU A 75 22.36 -0.75 -8.47
CA GLU A 75 23.23 -0.93 -7.31
C GLU A 75 22.57 -0.57 -5.97
N LYS A 76 21.52 0.26 -5.99
CA LYS A 76 20.76 0.66 -4.80
C LYS A 76 19.54 -0.23 -4.52
N LEU A 77 19.22 -1.15 -5.43
CA LEU A 77 18.01 -1.97 -5.34
C LEU A 77 17.97 -2.77 -4.04
N GLU A 78 19.04 -3.48 -3.70
CA GLU A 78 19.11 -4.29 -2.47
C GLU A 78 19.02 -3.43 -1.20
N GLU A 79 19.70 -2.27 -1.19
CA GLU A 79 19.66 -1.31 -0.09
C GLU A 79 18.24 -0.76 0.12
N TYR A 80 17.58 -0.33 -0.94
CA TYR A 80 16.25 0.26 -0.87
C TYR A 80 15.17 -0.77 -0.54
N HIS A 81 15.33 -2.02 -0.97
CA HIS A 81 14.46 -3.11 -0.52
C HIS A 81 14.59 -3.37 0.99
N ARG A 82 15.81 -3.33 1.55
CA ARG A 82 16.02 -3.45 3.01
C ARG A 82 15.46 -2.28 3.79
N ASN A 83 15.49 -1.07 3.24
CA ASN A 83 14.97 0.12 3.91
C ASN A 83 13.44 0.19 3.89
N ASN A 84 12.78 -0.61 3.04
CA ASN A 84 11.32 -0.73 2.98
C ASN A 84 10.79 -1.83 3.92
N LEU A 85 11.27 -1.84 5.16
CA LEU A 85 10.80 -2.73 6.22
C LEU A 85 9.90 -1.94 7.18
N LEU A 86 8.77 -2.55 7.53
CA LEU A 86 7.78 -2.07 8.50
C LEU A 86 8.37 -1.89 9.90
#